data_AF-A0A915M024-F1
#
_entry.id   AF-A0A915M024-F1
#
_cell.length_a   1.000
_cell.length_b   1.000
_cell.length_c   1.000
_cell.angle_alpha   90.00
_cell.angle_beta   90.00
_cell.angle_gamma   90.00
#
_symmetry.space_group_name_H-M   'P 1'
#
loop_
_entity.id
_entity.type
_entity.pdbx_description
1 polymer ?
#
loop_
_entity_poly.entity_id
_entity_poly.type
_entity_poly.pdbx_seq_one_letter_code
_entity_poly.pdbx_strand_id
1 'polypeptide(L)'
;MYNTRKAELYDFIRIIRGPCLRVKPISKRTSEQFLQVGVSPYGGGVWRSWFDRDLSIAGQVIFKGAQSEILHKLIDFGRPVLHIPNLAIHLDSDRGKFEFNSEQHLRPILAQVSSDNSTKDEKKVDKDQLISGISITGDHHDILLKSIGELAGCEPEELLDLDLYLYDTQPAKVVARSDQLCGSTVGPILAAKLGIQTIDVGCPQLAMHSI
;
A
#
# COMPACT_ATOMS: atom_id res chain seq x y z
N MET A 1 -18.12 -0.51 -23.42
CA MET A 1 -18.31 -0.55 -21.94
C MET A 1 -17.52 -1.73 -21.40
N TYR A 2 -16.30 -1.50 -20.93
CA TYR A 2 -15.54 -2.52 -20.20
C TYR A 2 -16.20 -2.71 -18.83
N ASN A 3 -16.51 -3.96 -18.50
CA ASN A 3 -17.21 -4.35 -17.29
C ASN A 3 -16.33 -4.03 -16.06
N THR A 4 -16.70 -3.01 -15.29
CA THR A 4 -15.94 -2.43 -14.16
C THR A 4 -15.52 -3.49 -13.13
N ARG A 5 -16.34 -4.54 -12.94
CA ARG A 5 -16.05 -5.65 -12.00
C ARG A 5 -14.88 -6.54 -12.43
N LYS A 6 -14.51 -6.58 -13.71
CA LYS A 6 -13.32 -7.33 -14.16
C LYS A 6 -12.04 -6.53 -13.90
N ALA A 7 -12.07 -5.21 -14.00
CA ALA A 7 -10.90 -4.35 -13.75
C ALA A 7 -10.40 -4.51 -12.30
N GLU A 8 -11.31 -4.43 -11.32
CA GLU A 8 -10.99 -4.56 -9.89
C GLU A 8 -10.21 -5.85 -9.53
N LEU A 9 -10.55 -6.98 -10.16
CA LEU A 9 -9.88 -8.26 -9.89
C LEU A 9 -8.50 -8.36 -10.57
N TYR A 10 -8.34 -7.78 -11.76
CA TYR A 10 -7.05 -7.75 -12.47
C TYR A 10 -6.04 -6.81 -11.81
N ASP A 11 -6.51 -5.71 -11.23
CA ASP A 11 -5.66 -4.72 -10.56
C ASP A 11 -5.11 -5.26 -9.23
N PHE A 12 -5.93 -5.99 -8.45
CA PHE A 12 -5.46 -6.67 -7.24
C PHE A 12 -4.43 -7.79 -7.51
N ILE A 13 -4.66 -8.61 -8.54
CA ILE A 13 -3.72 -9.68 -8.94
C ILE A 13 -2.36 -9.11 -9.37
N ARG A 14 -2.31 -7.86 -9.87
CA ARG A 14 -1.05 -7.19 -10.21
C ARG A 14 -0.23 -6.87 -8.95
N ILE A 15 -0.86 -6.31 -7.91
CA ILE A 15 -0.15 -5.86 -6.69
C ILE A 15 0.60 -7.01 -6.01
N ILE A 16 0.00 -8.21 -5.94
CA ILE A 16 0.57 -9.37 -5.21
C ILE A 16 1.74 -10.05 -5.96
N ARG A 17 1.93 -9.78 -7.26
CA ARG A 17 2.96 -10.47 -8.07
C ARG A 17 4.36 -9.86 -7.96
N GLY A 18 4.51 -8.73 -7.27
CA GLY A 18 5.79 -8.03 -7.09
C GLY A 18 6.15 -7.78 -5.63
N PRO A 19 7.43 -7.47 -5.33
CA PRO A 19 7.81 -7.05 -3.98
C PRO A 19 7.07 -5.77 -3.57
N CYS A 20 6.42 -5.80 -2.40
CA CYS A 20 5.60 -4.70 -1.89
C CYS A 20 5.65 -4.61 -0.37
N LEU A 21 5.01 -3.59 0.20
CA LEU A 21 4.81 -3.49 1.65
C LEU A 21 3.41 -4.02 1.98
N ARG A 22 3.35 -5.00 2.88
CA ARG A 22 2.09 -5.56 3.41
C ARG A 22 1.76 -4.92 4.75
N VAL A 23 0.49 -4.60 4.98
CA VAL A 23 0.03 -4.14 6.30
C VAL A 23 0.17 -5.28 7.31
N LYS A 24 0.75 -5.01 8.48
CA LYS A 24 0.88 -6.02 9.53
C LYS A 24 -0.49 -6.33 10.17
N PRO A 25 -0.70 -7.54 10.72
CA PRO A 25 -1.92 -7.87 11.46
C PRO A 25 -2.22 -6.89 12.59
N ILE A 26 -1.18 -6.41 13.29
CA ILE A 26 -1.29 -5.31 14.25
C ILE A 26 -0.50 -4.13 13.71
N SER A 27 -1.18 -3.23 13.02
CA SER A 27 -0.56 -2.09 12.33
C SER A 27 -0.59 -0.79 13.14
N LYS A 28 -1.39 -0.69 14.20
CA LYS A 28 -1.51 0.54 15.01
C LYS A 28 -0.17 0.94 15.62
N ARG A 29 0.39 2.06 15.17
CA ARG A 29 1.61 2.68 15.74
C ARG A 29 1.42 4.19 15.85
N THR A 30 1.96 4.77 16.91
CA THR A 30 1.93 6.23 17.13
C THR A 30 3.32 6.67 17.58
N SER A 31 3.85 7.72 16.96
CA SER A 31 5.15 8.30 17.29
C SER A 31 5.13 9.79 16.99
N GLU A 32 5.66 10.62 17.89
CA GLU A 32 5.78 12.08 17.70
C GLU A 32 4.53 12.75 17.12
N GLN A 33 3.35 12.42 17.67
CA GLN A 33 2.03 12.92 17.23
C GLN A 33 1.58 12.47 15.83
N PHE A 34 2.31 11.59 15.16
CA PHE A 34 1.87 10.96 13.90
C PHE A 34 1.26 9.59 14.15
N LEU A 35 0.10 9.36 13.54
CA LEU A 35 -0.49 8.05 13.38
C LEU A 35 0.23 7.35 12.23
N GLN A 36 0.86 6.22 12.53
CA GLN A 36 1.63 5.43 11.58
C GLN A 36 0.99 4.04 11.41
N VAL A 37 1.24 3.44 10.25
CA VAL A 37 0.80 2.08 9.93
C VAL A 37 2.01 1.15 9.90
N GLY A 38 2.00 0.13 10.74
CA GLY A 38 2.99 -0.93 10.75
C GLY A 38 2.88 -1.77 9.48
N VAL A 39 3.99 -1.86 8.74
CA VAL A 39 4.09 -2.64 7.50
C VAL A 39 5.26 -3.61 7.54
N SER A 40 5.17 -4.68 6.76
CA SER A 40 6.22 -5.69 6.58
C SER A 40 6.59 -5.80 5.10
N PRO A 41 7.89 -5.83 4.77
CA PRO A 41 8.33 -6.12 3.41
C PRO A 41 7.87 -7.50 2.95
N TYR A 42 7.31 -7.56 1.75
CA TYR A 42 6.94 -8.79 1.06
C TYR A 42 7.84 -8.94 -0.18
N GLY A 43 8.61 -10.03 -0.26
CA GLY A 43 9.57 -10.26 -1.35
C GLY A 43 10.90 -9.49 -1.20
N GLY A 44 11.70 -9.47 -2.27
CA GLY A 44 13.03 -8.85 -2.30
C GLY A 44 13.05 -7.48 -3.00
N GLY A 45 12.35 -6.50 -2.42
CA GLY A 45 12.18 -5.17 -3.03
C GLY A 45 13.38 -4.23 -2.86
N VAL A 46 13.48 -3.25 -3.77
CA VAL A 46 14.39 -2.09 -3.61
C VAL A 46 13.70 -1.06 -2.72
N TRP A 47 13.73 -1.29 -1.40
CA TRP A 47 12.93 -0.52 -0.43
C TRP A 47 13.23 0.98 -0.37
N ARG A 48 14.43 1.40 -0.78
CA ARG A 48 14.75 2.82 -0.99
C ARG A 48 13.74 3.53 -1.89
N SER A 49 13.24 2.86 -2.92
CA SER A 49 12.34 3.46 -3.92
C SER A 49 10.93 3.80 -3.37
N TRP A 50 10.60 3.29 -2.18
CA TRP A 50 9.31 3.49 -1.51
C TRP A 50 9.27 4.74 -0.64
N PHE A 51 10.42 5.36 -0.37
CA PHE A 51 10.50 6.64 0.33
C PHE A 51 10.06 7.78 -0.59
N ASP A 52 9.45 8.80 0.00
CA ASP A 52 8.95 10.01 -0.65
C ASP A 52 7.96 9.71 -1.78
N ARG A 53 7.18 8.62 -1.64
CA ARG A 53 6.13 8.21 -2.57
C ARG A 53 4.74 8.46 -1.99
N ASP A 54 3.83 8.80 -2.88
CA ASP A 54 2.40 8.90 -2.61
C ASP A 54 1.80 7.50 -2.67
N LEU A 55 1.65 6.86 -1.51
CA LEU A 55 1.24 5.47 -1.40
C LEU A 55 -0.25 5.36 -1.10
N SER A 56 -0.88 4.38 -1.72
CA SER A 56 -2.23 3.94 -1.41
C SER A 56 -2.25 2.50 -0.95
N ILE A 57 -3.43 2.02 -0.57
CA ILE A 57 -3.66 0.69 -0.02
C ILE A 57 -4.74 0.02 -0.87
N ALA A 58 -4.48 -1.20 -1.27
CA ALA A 58 -5.48 -2.07 -1.86
C ALA A 58 -5.32 -3.47 -1.28
N GLY A 59 -6.44 -4.19 -1.19
CA GLY A 59 -6.37 -5.59 -0.88
C GLY A 59 -7.68 -6.28 -0.62
N GLN A 60 -7.63 -7.36 0.14
CA GLN A 60 -8.81 -8.12 0.52
C GLN A 60 -9.21 -7.81 1.96
N VAL A 61 -10.51 -7.69 2.16
CA VAL A 61 -11.13 -7.51 3.48
C VAL A 61 -12.10 -8.65 3.70
N ILE A 62 -12.05 -9.24 4.88
CA ILE A 62 -13.00 -10.26 5.34
C ILE A 62 -13.89 -9.62 6.40
N PHE A 63 -15.20 -9.73 6.22
CA PHE A 63 -16.17 -9.08 7.10
C PHE A 63 -17.43 -9.94 7.25
N LYS A 64 -18.18 -9.66 8.31
CA LYS A 64 -19.44 -10.33 8.60
C LYS A 64 -20.60 -9.65 7.86
N GLY A 65 -21.37 -10.42 7.09
CA GLY A 65 -22.59 -9.96 6.43
C GLY A 65 -23.82 -9.99 7.35
N ALA A 66 -24.93 -9.45 6.86
CA ALA A 66 -26.18 -9.26 7.62
C ALA A 66 -26.75 -10.56 8.23
N GLN A 67 -26.50 -11.72 7.62
CA GLN A 67 -26.96 -13.03 8.09
C GLN A 67 -25.89 -13.83 8.86
N SER A 68 -24.87 -13.14 9.41
CA SER A 68 -23.71 -13.79 10.05
C SER A 68 -22.88 -14.68 9.11
N GLU A 69 -23.01 -14.47 7.81
CA GLU A 69 -22.17 -15.03 6.77
C GLU A 69 -20.81 -14.34 6.74
N ILE A 70 -19.74 -15.07 6.43
CA ILE A 70 -18.41 -14.51 6.25
C ILE A 70 -18.24 -14.18 4.77
N LEU A 71 -18.11 -12.89 4.47
CA LEU A 71 -17.92 -12.37 3.13
C LEU A 71 -16.49 -11.87 2.98
N HIS A 72 -16.02 -11.84 1.74
CA HIS A 72 -14.77 -11.21 1.38
C HIS A 72 -14.99 -10.24 0.23
N LYS A 73 -14.26 -9.13 0.23
CA LYS A 73 -14.32 -8.13 -0.83
C LYS A 73 -12.94 -7.56 -1.09
N LEU A 74 -12.65 -7.29 -2.36
CA LEU A 74 -11.48 -6.52 -2.75
C LEU A 74 -11.81 -5.04 -2.60
N ILE A 75 -10.90 -4.31 -1.98
CA ILE A 75 -10.97 -2.87 -1.83
C ILE A 75 -9.75 -2.21 -2.43
N ASP A 76 -9.93 -0.99 -2.90
CA ASP A 76 -8.87 -0.09 -3.30
C ASP A 76 -9.25 1.33 -2.89
N PHE A 77 -8.33 2.03 -2.24
CA PHE A 77 -8.52 3.43 -1.87
C PHE A 77 -8.45 4.34 -3.10
N GLY A 78 -7.68 3.98 -4.13
CA GLY A 78 -7.54 4.75 -5.38
C GLY A 78 -6.96 6.16 -5.23
N ARG A 79 -6.50 6.52 -4.03
CA ARG A 79 -5.95 7.84 -3.69
C ARG A 79 -4.83 7.71 -2.66
N PRO A 80 -3.87 8.65 -2.62
CA PRO A 80 -2.80 8.59 -1.64
C PRO A 80 -3.36 8.75 -0.22
N VAL A 81 -2.97 7.82 0.64
CA VAL A 81 -3.35 7.78 2.06
C VAL A 81 -2.16 7.56 2.98
N LEU A 82 -1.03 7.14 2.43
CA LEU A 82 0.18 6.82 3.17
C LEU A 82 1.38 7.50 2.53
N HIS A 83 2.32 7.91 3.36
CA HIS A 83 3.58 8.49 2.91
C HIS A 83 4.72 8.03 3.80
N ILE A 84 5.84 7.60 3.21
CA ILE A 84 7.06 7.22 3.92
C ILE A 84 8.09 8.33 3.71
N PRO A 85 8.24 9.28 4.65
CA PRO A 85 9.16 10.39 4.48
C PRO A 85 10.60 9.94 4.64
N ASN A 86 11.49 10.51 3.84
CA ASN A 86 12.92 10.37 4.03
C ASN A 86 13.45 11.31 5.13
N LEU A 87 14.55 10.93 5.77
CA LEU A 87 15.23 11.80 6.71
C LEU A 87 15.88 12.96 5.94
N ALA A 88 15.68 14.18 6.44
CA ALA A 88 16.30 15.36 5.84
C ALA A 88 17.83 15.22 5.84
N ILE A 89 18.48 15.49 4.70
CA ILE A 89 19.94 15.38 4.53
C ILE A 89 20.75 16.24 5.52
N HIS A 90 20.15 17.31 6.05
CA HIS A 90 20.76 18.17 7.06
C HIS A 90 20.98 17.44 8.40
N LEU A 91 20.18 16.41 8.66
CA LEU A 91 20.24 15.58 9.87
C LEU A 91 21.03 14.28 9.62
N ASP A 92 21.41 14.00 8.37
CA ASP A 92 22.18 12.82 8.00
C ASP A 92 23.68 13.12 8.07
N SER A 93 24.37 12.35 8.90
CA SER A 93 25.81 12.50 9.12
C SER A 93 26.63 11.84 7.99
N ASP A 94 26.06 10.88 7.26
CA ASP A 94 26.73 10.14 6.18
C ASP A 94 25.96 10.24 4.86
N ARG A 95 26.11 11.39 4.20
CA ARG A 95 25.38 11.76 2.97
C ARG A 95 25.57 10.80 1.80
N GLY A 96 26.62 9.97 1.80
CA GLY A 96 26.93 9.05 0.70
C GLY A 96 26.27 7.68 0.85
N LYS A 97 25.82 7.32 2.06
CA LYS A 97 25.37 5.97 2.40
C LYS A 97 23.99 6.02 3.04
N PHE A 98 22.98 5.67 2.27
CA PHE A 98 21.64 5.53 2.85
C PHE A 98 21.43 4.10 3.34
N GLU A 99 21.38 4.02 4.65
CA GLU A 99 21.03 2.85 5.44
C GLU A 99 19.73 3.14 6.17
N PHE A 100 18.85 2.16 6.24
CA PHE A 100 17.59 2.30 6.96
C PHE A 100 17.22 0.99 7.62
N ASN A 101 16.50 1.09 8.74
CA ASN A 101 15.93 -0.06 9.40
C ASN A 101 14.55 -0.36 8.80
N SER A 102 14.34 -1.54 8.24
CA SER A 102 13.06 -1.89 7.60
C SER A 102 11.87 -1.94 8.56
N GLU A 103 12.10 -2.18 9.85
CA GLU A 103 11.05 -2.23 10.86
C GLU A 103 10.63 -0.84 11.34
N GLN A 104 11.59 0.09 11.45
CA GLN A 104 11.37 1.42 12.02
C GLN A 104 11.14 2.49 10.95
N HIS A 105 11.92 2.49 9.87
CA HIS A 105 11.96 3.60 8.90
C HIS A 105 11.01 3.40 7.72
N LEU A 106 10.53 2.18 7.46
CA LEU A 106 9.50 1.93 6.43
C LEU A 106 8.07 2.13 6.95
N ARG A 107 7.89 2.73 8.13
CA ARG A 107 6.56 2.97 8.70
C ARG A 107 5.91 4.19 8.04
N PRO A 108 4.92 4.00 7.16
CA PRO A 108 4.22 5.12 6.58
C PRO A 108 3.41 5.90 7.63
N ILE A 109 3.34 7.20 7.42
CA ILE A 109 2.47 8.12 8.14
C ILE A 109 1.10 8.10 7.46
N LEU A 110 0.04 8.03 8.28
CA LEU A 110 -1.36 8.05 7.86
C LEU A 110 -2.02 9.41 8.15
N ALA A 111 -1.82 9.94 9.36
CA ALA A 111 -2.41 11.21 9.78
C ALA A 111 -1.61 11.82 10.94
N GLN A 112 -1.84 13.09 11.22
CA GLN A 112 -1.36 13.76 12.42
C GLN A 112 -2.47 13.82 13.47
N VAL A 113 -2.11 13.66 14.74
CA VAL A 113 -2.99 13.88 15.88
C VAL A 113 -3.15 15.39 16.05
N SER A 114 -4.30 15.94 15.68
CA SER A 114 -4.65 17.34 15.95
C SER A 114 -4.85 17.57 17.46
N SER A 115 -4.46 18.76 17.94
CA SER A 115 -4.55 19.15 19.37
C SER A 115 -5.98 19.43 19.85
N ASP A 116 -6.97 19.42 18.94
CA ASP A 116 -8.38 19.55 19.26
C ASP A 116 -8.96 18.18 19.66
N ASN A 117 -9.18 18.01 20.97
CA ASN A 117 -9.78 16.82 21.59
C ASN A 117 -11.21 16.55 21.08
N SER A 118 -11.38 15.50 20.28
CA SER A 118 -12.61 14.69 20.16
C SER A 118 -12.27 13.44 19.35
N THR A 119 -11.64 12.41 19.92
CA THR A 119 -12.37 11.28 20.50
C THR A 119 -11.51 10.60 21.57
N LYS A 120 -11.75 10.91 22.84
CA LYS A 120 -11.57 9.90 23.90
C LYS A 120 -12.76 8.93 23.83
N ASP A 121 -12.83 8.14 22.75
CA ASP A 121 -13.58 6.90 22.79
C ASP A 121 -12.60 5.80 23.23
N GLU A 122 -12.18 5.87 24.49
CA GLU A 122 -11.91 4.64 25.22
C GLU A 122 -13.28 3.94 25.41
N LYS A 123 -13.84 3.38 24.33
CA LYS A 123 -14.80 2.30 24.50
C LYS A 123 -13.98 1.18 25.16
N LYS A 124 -14.12 1.03 26.48
CA LYS A 124 -13.94 -0.27 27.13
C LYS A 124 -14.92 -1.19 26.41
N VAL A 125 -14.41 -1.90 25.41
CA VAL A 125 -15.17 -2.96 24.76
C VAL A 125 -15.34 -4.03 25.83
N ASP A 126 -16.56 -4.15 26.34
CA ASP A 126 -16.95 -5.26 27.19
C ASP A 126 -16.60 -6.55 26.46
N LYS A 127 -15.71 -7.35 27.06
CA LYS A 127 -15.20 -8.61 26.52
C LYS A 127 -16.28 -9.69 26.32
N ASP A 128 -17.53 -9.39 26.68
CA ASP A 128 -18.62 -10.37 26.79
C ASP A 128 -19.62 -10.36 25.62
N GLN A 129 -19.41 -9.53 24.58
CA GLN A 129 -20.18 -9.61 23.32
C GLN A 129 -19.34 -10.07 22.12
N LEU A 130 -18.26 -10.81 22.37
CA LEU A 130 -17.46 -11.48 21.35
C LEU A 130 -18.20 -12.71 20.80
N ILE A 131 -19.02 -12.52 19.77
CA ILE A 131 -19.35 -13.63 18.88
C ILE A 131 -18.08 -13.88 18.05
N SER A 132 -17.34 -14.94 18.40
CA SER A 132 -16.08 -15.41 17.81
C SER A 132 -14.87 -14.50 18.08
N GLY A 133 -13.81 -15.04 18.69
CA GLY A 133 -12.62 -14.30 19.14
C GLY A 133 -11.69 -13.78 18.04
N ILE A 134 -12.25 -13.22 16.96
CA ILE A 134 -11.53 -12.63 15.82
C ILE A 134 -12.15 -11.24 15.59
N SER A 135 -11.71 -10.26 16.37
CA SER A 135 -12.04 -8.85 16.12
C SER A 135 -10.73 -8.08 16.06
N ILE A 136 -10.52 -7.36 14.95
CA ILE A 136 -9.34 -6.52 14.72
C ILE A 136 -9.49 -5.10 15.31
N THR A 137 -10.60 -4.86 16.02
CA THR A 137 -10.90 -3.58 16.65
C THR A 137 -9.87 -3.32 17.75
N GLY A 138 -8.95 -2.39 17.49
CA GLY A 138 -7.82 -2.06 18.36
C GLY A 138 -6.44 -2.39 17.78
N ASP A 139 -6.37 -3.32 16.83
CA ASP A 139 -5.12 -3.70 16.16
C ASP A 139 -4.68 -2.68 15.10
N HIS A 140 -5.62 -1.87 14.63
CA HIS A 140 -5.45 -0.80 13.64
C HIS A 140 -5.99 0.54 14.17
N HIS A 141 -5.65 1.63 13.48
CA HIS A 141 -6.20 2.96 13.78
C HIS A 141 -7.66 3.06 13.32
N ASP A 142 -8.51 3.70 14.12
CA ASP A 142 -9.95 3.82 13.83
C ASP A 142 -10.22 4.55 12.53
N ILE A 143 -9.41 5.56 12.18
CA ILE A 143 -9.53 6.29 10.91
C ILE A 143 -9.28 5.37 9.69
N LEU A 144 -8.38 4.39 9.83
CA LEU A 144 -8.10 3.40 8.80
C LEU A 144 -9.27 2.41 8.69
N LEU A 145 -9.75 1.89 9.83
CA LEU A 145 -10.87 0.94 9.86
C LEU A 145 -12.17 1.56 9.32
N LYS A 146 -12.46 2.82 9.66
CA LYS A 146 -13.60 3.57 9.09
C LYS A 146 -13.51 3.68 7.57
N SER A 147 -12.35 4.09 7.05
CA SER A 147 -12.13 4.22 5.61
C SER A 147 -12.26 2.86 4.89
N ILE A 148 -11.79 1.78 5.51
CA ILE A 148 -11.95 0.41 5.00
C ILE A 148 -13.41 -0.02 5.01
N GLY A 149 -14.13 0.24 6.11
CA GLY A 149 -15.56 -0.07 6.25
C GLY A 149 -16.40 0.65 5.21
N GLU A 150 -16.13 1.93 4.95
CA GLU A 150 -16.78 2.71 3.89
C GLU A 150 -16.60 2.08 2.50
N LEU A 151 -15.39 1.62 2.16
CA LEU A 151 -15.11 0.94 0.87
C LEU A 151 -15.74 -0.45 0.79
N ALA A 152 -15.73 -1.19 1.90
CA ALA A 152 -16.31 -2.52 1.99
C ALA A 152 -17.86 -2.46 1.95
N GLY A 153 -18.45 -1.41 2.52
CA GLY A 153 -19.88 -1.27 2.75
C GLY A 153 -20.33 -1.95 4.05
N CYS A 154 -19.47 -1.96 5.07
CA CYS A 154 -19.71 -2.58 6.38
C CYS A 154 -19.27 -1.64 7.51
N GLU A 155 -19.78 -1.87 8.73
CA GLU A 155 -19.31 -1.13 9.90
C GLU A 155 -17.92 -1.62 10.34
N PRO A 156 -17.08 -0.77 10.98
CA PRO A 156 -15.74 -1.18 11.45
C PRO A 156 -15.75 -2.38 12.41
N GLU A 157 -16.85 -2.57 13.16
CA GLU A 157 -17.04 -3.66 14.11
C GLU A 157 -17.31 -5.01 13.41
N GLU A 158 -17.72 -4.99 12.14
CA GLU A 158 -18.00 -6.18 11.33
C GLU A 158 -16.75 -6.72 10.61
N LEU A 159 -15.63 -5.98 10.65
CA LEU A 159 -14.37 -6.38 10.05
C LEU A 159 -13.72 -7.50 10.87
N LEU A 160 -13.39 -8.60 10.19
CA LEU A 160 -12.83 -9.80 10.81
C LEU A 160 -11.33 -9.93 10.54
N ASP A 161 -10.88 -9.68 9.30
CA ASP A 161 -9.47 -9.81 8.92
C ASP A 161 -9.15 -8.94 7.69
N LEU A 162 -7.87 -8.59 7.54
CA LEU A 162 -7.37 -7.69 6.51
C LEU A 162 -6.12 -8.29 5.84
N ASP A 163 -6.14 -8.37 4.52
CA ASP A 163 -4.96 -8.66 3.72
C ASP A 163 -4.69 -7.54 2.72
N LEU A 164 -3.92 -6.54 3.18
CA LEU A 164 -3.75 -5.27 2.50
C LEU A 164 -2.29 -5.01 2.13
N TYR A 165 -2.12 -4.40 0.96
CA TYR A 165 -0.83 -4.11 0.35
C TYR A 165 -0.75 -2.66 -0.07
N LEU A 166 0.43 -2.07 0.05
CA LEU A 166 0.70 -0.71 -0.39
C LEU A 166 1.16 -0.70 -1.84
N TYR A 167 0.80 0.35 -2.56
CA TYR A 167 1.21 0.60 -3.94
C TYR A 167 1.41 2.09 -4.23
N ASP A 168 2.15 2.42 -5.29
CA ASP A 168 2.39 3.81 -5.73
C ASP A 168 1.19 4.31 -6.55
N THR A 169 0.64 5.46 -6.17
CA THR A 169 -0.52 6.06 -6.86
C THR A 169 -0.17 6.75 -8.17
N GLN A 170 1.11 7.01 -8.44
CA GLN A 170 1.54 7.68 -9.66
C GLN A 170 1.25 6.80 -10.87
N PRO A 171 0.35 7.15 -11.82
CA PRO A 171 -0.08 6.30 -12.95
C PRO A 171 1.04 5.96 -13.94
N ALA A 172 0.92 4.80 -14.61
CA ALA A 172 1.98 4.25 -15.45
C ALA A 172 2.04 5.06 -16.74
N LYS A 173 3.22 5.58 -17.07
CA LYS A 173 3.40 6.46 -18.23
C LYS A 173 4.41 5.86 -19.19
N VAL A 174 4.09 5.94 -20.47
CA VAL A 174 5.07 5.71 -21.53
C VAL A 174 5.98 6.93 -21.57
N VAL A 175 7.22 6.77 -21.12
CA VAL A 175 8.22 7.84 -21.11
C VAL A 175 9.27 7.54 -22.18
N ALA A 176 8.90 7.73 -23.43
CA ALA A 176 9.81 7.73 -24.56
C ALA A 176 9.24 8.57 -25.71
N ARG A 177 10.09 9.36 -26.34
CA ARG A 177 9.78 9.99 -27.63
C ARG A 177 9.69 8.90 -28.70
N SER A 178 8.50 8.63 -29.22
CA SER A 178 8.28 7.58 -30.23
C SER A 178 9.04 7.83 -31.54
N ASP A 179 9.56 9.04 -31.73
CA ASP A 179 10.31 9.50 -32.90
C ASP A 179 11.85 9.47 -32.71
N GLN A 180 12.35 8.98 -31.56
CA GLN A 180 13.79 8.87 -31.30
C GLN A 180 14.19 7.48 -30.80
N LEU A 181 15.38 7.03 -31.22
CA LEU A 181 15.99 5.80 -30.68
C LEU A 181 16.27 5.97 -29.19
N CYS A 182 15.51 5.30 -28.34
CA CYS A 182 15.70 5.28 -26.91
C CYS A 182 16.83 4.31 -26.52
N GLY A 183 18.06 4.82 -26.42
CA GLY A 183 19.21 4.10 -25.88
C GLY A 183 19.71 2.91 -26.70
N SER A 184 21.02 2.68 -26.69
CA SER A 184 21.62 1.46 -27.24
C SER A 184 21.51 0.32 -26.22
N THR A 185 20.32 -0.14 -25.92
CA THR A 185 20.10 -1.28 -25.00
C THR A 185 20.09 -2.61 -25.76
N VAL A 186 19.93 -3.71 -25.02
CA VAL A 186 20.01 -5.08 -25.54
C VAL A 186 18.98 -5.34 -26.64
N GLY A 187 17.81 -4.67 -26.59
CA GLY A 187 16.76 -4.77 -27.59
C GLY A 187 17.24 -4.40 -28.99
N PRO A 188 17.68 -3.15 -29.25
CA PRO A 188 18.25 -2.76 -30.54
C PRO A 188 19.40 -3.66 -31.03
N ILE A 189 20.28 -4.11 -30.12
CA ILE A 189 21.41 -4.99 -30.46
C ILE A 189 20.93 -6.39 -30.87
N LEU A 190 19.98 -6.99 -30.14
CA LEU A 190 19.41 -8.30 -30.47
C LEU A 190 18.55 -8.25 -31.72
N ALA A 191 17.76 -7.19 -31.94
CA ALA A 191 17.01 -7.02 -33.17
C ALA A 191 17.93 -6.95 -34.39
N ALA A 192 19.02 -6.18 -34.30
CA ALA A 192 20.01 -6.08 -35.37
C ALA A 192 20.74 -7.42 -35.62
N LYS A 193 21.01 -8.21 -34.58
CA LYS A 193 21.74 -9.49 -34.72
C LYS A 193 20.86 -10.67 -35.13
N LEU A 194 19.62 -10.71 -34.68
CA LEU A 194 18.74 -11.88 -34.82
C LEU A 194 17.59 -11.67 -35.81
N GLY A 195 17.33 -10.43 -36.25
CA GLY A 195 16.20 -10.10 -37.13
C GLY A 195 14.83 -10.26 -36.47
N ILE A 196 14.80 -10.41 -35.14
CA ILE A 196 13.58 -10.55 -34.35
C ILE A 196 13.16 -9.17 -33.87
N GLN A 197 11.88 -8.84 -34.04
CA GLN A 197 11.32 -7.61 -33.50
C GLN A 197 11.36 -7.67 -31.96
N THR A 198 12.25 -6.88 -31.36
CA THR A 198 12.38 -6.77 -29.91
C THR A 198 11.75 -5.46 -29.44
N ILE A 199 11.10 -5.50 -28.28
CA ILE A 199 10.68 -4.31 -27.55
C ILE A 199 11.54 -4.23 -26.29
N ASP A 200 12.25 -3.13 -26.11
CA ASP A 200 13.04 -2.90 -24.91
C ASP A 200 12.14 -2.24 -23.88
N VAL A 201 11.64 -3.04 -22.93
CA VAL A 201 10.95 -2.50 -21.76
C VAL A 201 12.06 -2.07 -20.81
N GLY A 202 12.52 -0.82 -20.96
CA GLY A 202 13.40 -0.21 -19.97
C GLY A 202 12.76 -0.40 -18.59
N CYS A 203 13.54 -0.88 -17.61
CA CYS A 203 13.07 -1.05 -16.24
C CYS A 203 12.36 0.26 -15.86
N PRO A 204 11.03 0.27 -15.66
CA PRO A 204 10.26 1.49 -15.49
C PRO A 204 10.72 2.13 -14.19
N GLN A 205 11.72 3.01 -14.28
CA GLN A 205 12.31 3.83 -13.23
C GLN A 205 11.99 3.38 -11.79
N LEU A 206 12.30 2.12 -11.42
CA LEU A 206 11.98 1.50 -10.13
C LEU A 206 10.61 1.86 -9.51
N ALA A 207 9.61 2.21 -10.32
CA ALA A 207 8.25 2.45 -9.87
C ALA A 207 7.52 1.13 -10.06
N MET A 208 7.47 0.35 -9.00
CA MET A 208 6.67 -0.86 -9.01
C MET A 208 5.20 -0.48 -8.87
N HIS A 209 4.46 -0.84 -9.91
CA HIS A 209 3.01 -1.10 -9.90
C HIS A 209 2.20 0.16 -9.68
N SER A 210 1.90 0.73 -10.84
CA SER A 210 1.11 1.91 -11.00
C SER A 210 -0.10 1.54 -11.85
N ILE A 211 -1.29 1.94 -11.37
CA ILE A 211 -2.59 1.72 -12.02
C ILE A 211 -2.75 2.70 -13.19
#